data_AF-A0AA87Q8M6-F1
#
_entry.id   AF-A0AA87Q8M6-F1
#
_cell.length_a   1.000
_cell.length_b   1.000
_cell.length_c   1.000
_cell.angle_alpha   90.00
_cell.angle_beta   90.00
_cell.angle_gamma   90.00
#
_symmetry.space_group_name_H-M   'P 1'
#
loop_
_entity.id
_entity.type
_entity.pdbx_description
1 polymer ?
#
loop_
_entity_poly.entity_id
_entity_poly.type
_entity_poly.pdbx_seq_one_letter_code
_entity_poly.pdbx_strand_id
1 'polypeptide(L)'
;MRDRIKESADLLGRSMNAEIIQRLKRSLEESRDDRVKLDLPGDVWNALMADAAIHGLQMDERAVEILTNAYNESADYTLALEKLRDMSGQISDLSELVAHLKEKEDADFLLYFGKVMQIRQFAAAVLQIGDLLPANLREIAEGVSTLSKAEFETLKARHEDAMFKKSLVEKARRTSQEIAENESDEAEE
;
A
#
# COMPACT_ATOMS: atom_id res chain seq x y z
N MET A 1 12.74 31.40 -57.67
CA MET A 1 13.55 30.54 -56.77
C MET A 1 14.87 31.22 -56.40
N ARG A 2 15.64 31.71 -57.38
CA ARG A 2 16.84 32.55 -57.17
C ARG A 2 16.59 33.78 -56.29
N ASP A 3 15.51 34.50 -56.53
CA ASP A 3 15.19 35.73 -55.78
C ASP A 3 14.89 35.44 -54.30
N ARG A 4 14.17 34.34 -54.01
CA ARG A 4 13.91 33.88 -52.64
C ARG A 4 15.17 33.48 -51.88
N ILE A 5 16.18 32.93 -52.57
CA ILE A 5 17.47 32.57 -51.96
C ILE A 5 18.29 33.82 -51.68
N LYS A 6 18.25 34.79 -52.60
CA LYS A 6 18.90 36.09 -52.42
C LYS A 6 18.31 36.86 -51.23
N GLU A 7 16.98 36.97 -51.17
CA GLU A 7 16.29 37.63 -50.05
C GLU A 7 16.62 36.97 -48.69
N SER A 8 16.63 35.64 -48.61
CA SER A 8 17.00 34.94 -47.38
C SER A 8 18.48 35.10 -47.02
N ALA A 9 19.36 35.15 -48.01
CA ALA A 9 20.80 35.33 -47.80
C ALA A 9 21.08 36.76 -47.28
N ASP A 10 20.40 37.76 -47.85
CA ASP A 10 20.49 39.16 -47.44
C ASP A 10 19.92 39.36 -46.02
N LEU A 11 18.80 38.71 -45.67
CA LEU A 11 18.21 38.73 -44.33
C LEU A 11 19.10 38.11 -43.24
N LEU A 12 19.84 37.04 -43.59
CA LEU A 12 20.70 36.31 -42.67
C LEU A 12 22.17 36.80 -42.68
N GLY A 13 22.48 37.83 -43.47
CA GLY A 13 23.83 38.40 -43.59
C GLY A 13 24.85 37.45 -44.22
N ARG A 14 24.41 36.54 -45.09
CA ARG A 14 25.24 35.48 -45.70
C ARG A 14 25.37 35.70 -47.20
N SER A 15 26.45 35.19 -47.80
CA SER A 15 26.55 35.14 -49.26
C SER A 15 25.55 34.14 -49.82
N MET A 16 25.06 34.39 -51.03
CA MET A 16 24.11 33.51 -51.72
C MET A 16 24.63 32.07 -51.83
N ASN A 17 25.94 31.90 -52.07
CA ASN A 17 26.57 30.58 -52.12
C ASN A 17 26.60 29.91 -50.75
N ALA A 18 26.83 30.66 -49.66
CA ALA A 18 26.78 30.12 -48.31
C ALA A 18 25.37 29.65 -47.91
N GLU A 19 24.34 30.37 -48.34
CA GLU A 19 22.94 29.99 -48.11
C GLU A 19 22.55 28.72 -48.90
N ILE A 20 23.01 28.60 -50.16
CA ILE A 20 22.83 27.38 -50.95
C ILE A 20 23.51 26.19 -50.29
N ILE A 21 24.75 26.35 -49.82
CA ILE A 21 25.50 25.31 -49.11
C ILE A 21 24.79 24.91 -47.81
N GLN A 22 24.24 25.86 -47.06
CA GLN A 22 23.48 25.54 -45.84
C GLN A 22 22.19 24.78 -46.12
N ARG A 23 21.44 25.16 -47.16
CA ARG A 23 20.22 24.42 -47.56
C ARG A 23 20.54 23.03 -48.05
N LEU A 24 21.63 22.86 -48.80
CA LEU A 24 22.11 21.55 -49.21
C LEU A 24 22.54 20.71 -48.01
N LYS A 25 23.26 21.30 -47.05
CA LYS A 25 23.67 20.62 -45.82
C LYS A 25 22.46 20.17 -45.01
N ARG A 26 21.48 21.05 -44.81
CA ARG A 26 20.21 20.74 -44.13
C ARG A 26 19.42 19.66 -44.86
N SER A 27 19.33 19.74 -46.19
CA SER A 27 18.67 18.71 -47.01
C SER A 27 19.37 17.34 -46.89
N LEU A 28 20.70 17.32 -46.75
CA LEU A 28 21.48 16.09 -46.58
C LEU A 28 21.35 15.51 -45.17
N GLU A 29 21.24 16.37 -44.16
CA GLU A 29 20.96 16.00 -42.77
C GLU A 29 19.52 15.47 -42.62
N GLU A 30 18.54 16.12 -43.27
CA GLU A 30 17.15 15.64 -43.33
C GLU A 30 16.99 14.32 -44.10
N SER A 31 17.94 13.98 -44.98
CA SER A 31 17.99 12.69 -45.70
C SER A 31 18.61 11.56 -44.88
N ARG A 32 19.24 11.88 -43.74
CA ARG A 32 19.84 10.92 -42.80
C ARG A 32 18.95 10.60 -41.60
N ASP A 33 17.81 11.26 -41.50
CA ASP A 33 16.85 11.02 -40.42
C ASP A 33 15.99 9.81 -40.81
N ASP A 34 16.27 8.64 -40.22
CA ASP A 34 15.55 7.38 -40.46
C ASP A 34 14.12 7.37 -39.86
N ARG A 35 13.62 8.53 -39.42
CA ARG A 35 12.28 8.70 -38.86
C ARG A 35 11.20 8.70 -39.94
N VAL A 36 10.14 7.94 -39.70
CA VAL A 36 8.96 7.92 -40.58
C VAL A 36 8.21 9.25 -40.44
N LYS A 37 8.13 10.02 -41.52
CA LYS A 37 7.31 11.25 -41.58
C LYS A 37 5.87 10.86 -41.86
N LEU A 38 5.01 11.00 -40.85
CA LEU A 38 3.58 10.78 -40.97
C LEU A 38 2.88 12.08 -41.35
N ASP A 39 2.10 12.05 -42.42
CA ASP A 39 1.24 13.17 -42.79
C ASP A 39 -0.09 13.00 -42.06
N LEU A 40 -0.28 13.76 -40.97
CA LEU A 40 -1.48 13.70 -40.15
C LEU A 40 -2.52 14.71 -40.64
N PRO A 41 -3.83 14.36 -40.64
CA PRO A 41 -4.89 15.32 -40.88
C PRO A 41 -4.76 16.53 -39.93
N GLY A 42 -5.04 17.74 -40.44
CA GLY A 42 -4.80 18.99 -39.69
C GLY A 42 -5.47 19.04 -38.31
N ASP A 43 -6.66 18.46 -38.17
CA ASP A 43 -7.37 18.39 -36.90
C ASP A 43 -6.65 17.49 -35.88
N VAL A 44 -6.11 16.36 -36.33
CA VAL A 44 -5.35 15.39 -35.52
C VAL A 44 -4.00 15.98 -35.11
N TRP A 45 -3.35 16.70 -36.02
CA TRP A 45 -2.12 17.42 -35.73
C TRP A 45 -2.32 18.46 -34.62
N ASN A 46 -3.37 19.27 -34.73
CA ASN A 46 -3.69 20.30 -33.74
C ASN A 46 -4.05 19.69 -32.39
N ALA A 47 -4.81 18.60 -32.38
CA ALA A 47 -5.17 17.89 -31.15
C ALA A 47 -3.93 17.29 -30.46
N LEU A 48 -3.06 16.62 -31.21
CA LEU A 48 -1.83 16.03 -30.68
C LEU A 48 -0.86 17.10 -30.18
N MET A 49 -0.74 18.23 -30.89
CA MET A 49 0.08 19.36 -30.45
C MET A 49 -0.43 19.97 -29.15
N ALA A 50 -1.75 20.20 -29.04
CA ALA A 50 -2.35 20.74 -27.82
C ALA A 50 -2.18 19.77 -26.65
N ASP A 51 -2.40 18.48 -26.87
CA ASP A 51 -2.26 17.44 -25.85
C ASP A 51 -0.80 17.28 -25.39
N ALA A 52 0.17 17.30 -26.32
CA ALA A 52 1.59 17.28 -26.00
C ALA A 52 2.01 18.52 -25.19
N ALA A 53 1.49 19.70 -25.54
CA ALA A 53 1.76 20.93 -24.80
C ALA A 53 1.18 20.91 -23.37
N ILE A 54 -0.01 20.34 -23.16
CA ILE A 54 -0.62 20.17 -21.84
C ILE A 54 0.24 19.27 -20.94
N HIS A 55 0.79 18.21 -21.50
CA HIS A 55 1.59 17.22 -20.77
C HIS A 55 3.08 17.57 -20.70
N GLY A 56 3.51 18.67 -21.34
CA GLY A 56 4.90 19.13 -21.33
C GLY A 56 5.87 18.22 -22.12
N LEU A 57 5.35 17.42 -23.04
CA LEU A 57 6.10 16.44 -23.82
C LEU A 57 6.26 16.87 -25.28
N GLN A 58 7.21 16.28 -26.00
CA GLN A 58 7.27 16.44 -27.45
C GLN A 58 6.13 15.64 -28.12
N MET A 59 5.67 16.11 -29.29
CA MET A 59 4.57 15.43 -30.02
C MET A 59 4.88 13.96 -30.31
N ASP A 60 6.14 13.63 -30.60
CA ASP A 60 6.59 12.26 -30.87
C ASP A 60 6.44 11.38 -29.63
N GLU A 61 6.84 11.87 -28.45
CA GLU A 61 6.75 11.15 -27.18
C GLU A 61 5.29 10.92 -26.78
N ARG A 62 4.46 11.96 -26.96
CA ARG A 62 3.03 11.86 -26.66
C ARG A 62 2.31 10.90 -27.61
N ALA A 63 2.68 10.89 -28.89
CA ALA A 63 2.14 9.94 -29.86
C ALA A 63 2.50 8.49 -29.47
N VAL A 64 3.73 8.25 -29.00
CA VAL A 64 4.14 6.94 -28.50
C VAL A 64 3.30 6.54 -27.28
N GLU A 65 3.14 7.41 -26.28
CA GLU A 65 2.32 7.12 -25.10
C GLU A 65 0.88 6.75 -25.47
N ILE A 66 0.25 7.53 -26.36
CA ILE A 66 -1.13 7.28 -26.79
C ILE A 66 -1.21 5.92 -27.50
N LEU A 67 -0.26 5.61 -28.38
CA LEU A 67 -0.24 4.35 -29.12
C LEU A 67 0.05 3.15 -28.20
N THR A 68 0.96 3.30 -27.23
CA THR A 68 1.24 2.24 -26.24
C THR A 68 0.04 2.01 -25.33
N ASN A 69 -0.61 3.07 -24.86
CA ASN A 69 -1.78 2.97 -24.00
C ASN A 69 -2.96 2.34 -24.75
N ALA A 70 -3.16 2.69 -26.03
CA ALA A 70 -4.19 2.10 -26.87
C ALA A 70 -3.94 0.61 -27.19
N TYR A 71 -2.69 0.16 -27.20
CA TYR A 71 -2.33 -1.25 -27.46
C TYR A 71 -2.16 -2.11 -26.19
N ASN A 72 -2.13 -1.50 -24.99
CA ASN A 72 -1.79 -2.17 -23.73
C ASN A 72 -2.98 -2.68 -22.88
N GLU A 73 -4.23 -2.64 -23.35
CA GLU A 73 -5.38 -3.14 -22.58
C GLU A 73 -5.23 -4.61 -22.10
N SER A 74 -4.43 -5.42 -22.78
CA SER A 74 -4.10 -6.80 -22.36
C SER A 74 -2.93 -6.89 -21.37
N ALA A 75 -2.02 -5.92 -21.37
CA ALA A 75 -0.87 -5.85 -20.46
C ALA A 75 -1.26 -5.34 -19.06
N ASP A 76 -2.24 -4.43 -18.98
CA ASP A 76 -2.76 -3.91 -17.71
C ASP A 76 -3.39 -5.01 -16.84
N TYR A 77 -4.06 -5.99 -17.44
CA TYR A 77 -4.61 -7.13 -16.71
C TYR A 77 -3.50 -8.02 -16.12
N THR A 78 -2.42 -8.27 -16.87
CA THR A 78 -1.28 -9.06 -16.38
C THR A 78 -0.52 -8.36 -15.25
N LEU A 79 -0.30 -7.04 -15.37
CA LEU A 79 0.29 -6.21 -14.31
C LEU A 79 -0.61 -6.15 -13.08
N ALA A 80 -1.92 -6.04 -13.26
CA ALA A 80 -2.88 -6.08 -12.16
C ALA A 80 -2.83 -7.42 -11.42
N LEU A 81 -2.78 -8.55 -12.14
CA LEU A 81 -2.65 -9.88 -11.55
C LEU A 81 -1.33 -10.08 -10.80
N GLU A 82 -0.22 -9.58 -11.35
CA GLU A 82 1.09 -9.63 -10.68
C GLU A 82 1.08 -8.82 -9.38
N LYS A 83 0.53 -7.62 -9.41
CA LYS A 83 0.35 -6.79 -8.21
C LYS A 83 -0.59 -7.44 -7.19
N LEU A 84 -1.65 -8.12 -7.63
CA LEU A 84 -2.57 -8.84 -6.76
C LEU A 84 -1.89 -10.03 -6.09
N ARG A 85 -1.03 -10.74 -6.83
CA ARG A 85 -0.18 -11.81 -6.29
C ARG A 85 0.80 -11.28 -5.24
N ASP A 86 1.47 -10.16 -5.50
CA ASP A 86 2.39 -9.54 -4.54
C ASP A 86 1.68 -9.08 -3.28
N MET A 87 0.49 -8.46 -3.42
CA MET A 87 -0.35 -8.09 -2.29
C MET A 87 -0.84 -9.31 -1.50
N SER A 88 -1.18 -10.41 -2.17
CA SER A 88 -1.54 -11.67 -1.52
C SER A 88 -0.39 -12.25 -0.70
N GLY A 89 0.85 -12.18 -1.23
CA GLY A 89 2.07 -12.53 -0.48
C GLY A 89 2.24 -11.68 0.77
N GLN A 90 2.12 -10.35 0.65
CA GLN A 90 2.24 -9.43 1.79
C GLN A 90 1.16 -9.67 2.85
N ILE A 91 -0.08 -9.98 2.44
CA ILE A 91 -1.17 -10.33 3.37
C ILE A 91 -0.85 -11.63 4.12
N SER A 92 -0.29 -12.64 3.45
CA SER A 92 0.14 -13.89 4.08
C SER A 92 1.21 -13.63 5.14
N ASP A 93 2.26 -12.87 4.79
CA ASP A 93 3.35 -12.55 5.71
C ASP A 93 2.86 -11.75 6.92
N LEU A 94 1.97 -10.78 6.69
CA LEU A 94 1.32 -10.01 7.77
C LEU A 94 0.45 -10.90 8.66
N SER A 95 -0.26 -11.86 8.09
CA SER A 95 -1.09 -12.81 8.83
C SER A 95 -0.24 -13.68 9.77
N GLU A 96 0.88 -14.19 9.27
CA GLU A 96 1.84 -14.98 10.06
C GLU A 96 2.46 -14.15 11.19
N LEU A 97 2.85 -12.90 10.90
CA LEU A 97 3.36 -11.98 11.92
C LEU A 97 2.32 -11.69 13.01
N VAL A 98 1.06 -11.47 12.62
CA VAL A 98 -0.04 -11.26 13.58
C VAL A 98 -0.28 -12.50 14.44
N ALA A 99 -0.20 -13.71 13.86
CA ALA A 99 -0.32 -14.95 14.61
C ALA A 99 0.81 -15.09 15.65
N HIS A 100 2.06 -14.83 15.24
CA HIS A 100 3.21 -14.90 16.13
C HIS A 100 3.16 -13.86 17.26
N LEU A 101 2.73 -12.63 16.96
CA LEU A 101 2.54 -11.59 17.98
C LEU A 101 1.46 -11.98 19.00
N LYS A 102 0.35 -12.59 18.54
CA LYS A 102 -0.69 -13.10 19.44
C LYS A 102 -0.17 -14.20 20.38
N GLU A 103 0.59 -15.17 19.85
CA GLU A 103 1.18 -16.22 20.68
C GLU A 103 2.10 -15.64 21.76
N LYS A 104 2.87 -14.61 21.42
CA LYS A 104 3.76 -13.92 22.37
C LYS A 104 2.97 -13.15 23.43
N GLU A 105 1.94 -12.41 23.03
CA GLU A 105 1.06 -11.70 23.98
C GLU A 105 0.35 -12.67 24.93
N ASP A 106 -0.10 -13.82 24.44
CA ASP A 106 -0.71 -14.88 25.26
C ASP A 106 0.30 -15.46 26.28
N ALA A 107 1.54 -15.70 25.85
CA ALA A 107 2.61 -16.17 26.74
C ALA A 107 2.95 -15.13 27.83
N ASP A 108 3.08 -13.85 27.45
CA ASP A 108 3.33 -12.74 28.37
C ASP A 108 2.17 -12.55 29.36
N PHE A 109 0.92 -12.71 28.89
CA PHE A 109 -0.26 -12.69 29.75
C PHE A 109 -0.24 -13.82 30.78
N LEU A 110 0.07 -15.06 30.35
CA LEU A 110 0.14 -16.21 31.26
C LEU A 110 1.24 -16.03 32.31
N LEU A 111 2.41 -15.51 31.91
CA LEU A 111 3.50 -15.19 32.83
C LEU A 111 3.08 -14.11 33.83
N TYR A 112 2.48 -13.01 33.36
CA TYR A 112 1.99 -11.93 34.21
C TYR A 112 0.93 -12.41 35.20
N PHE A 113 -0.08 -13.15 34.72
CA PHE A 113 -1.12 -13.75 35.56
C PHE A 113 -0.52 -14.68 36.61
N GLY A 114 0.43 -15.53 36.22
CA GLY A 114 1.16 -16.40 37.14
C GLY A 114 1.88 -15.62 38.23
N LYS A 115 2.51 -14.49 37.89
CA LYS A 115 3.17 -13.62 38.87
C LYS A 115 2.19 -12.95 39.83
N VAL A 116 1.06 -12.43 39.33
CA VAL A 116 0.01 -11.84 40.18
C VAL A 116 -0.52 -12.87 41.18
N MET A 117 -0.74 -14.12 40.73
CA MET A 117 -1.18 -15.21 41.61
C MET A 117 -0.13 -15.60 42.65
N GLN A 118 1.15 -15.70 42.26
CA GLN A 118 2.25 -15.97 43.19
C GLN A 118 2.36 -14.89 44.27
N ILE A 119 2.29 -13.61 43.88
CA ILE A 119 2.34 -12.47 44.81
C ILE A 119 1.15 -12.51 45.77
N ARG A 120 -0.05 -12.82 45.27
CA ARG A 120 -1.25 -12.96 46.11
C ARG A 120 -1.12 -14.09 47.13
N GLN A 121 -0.63 -15.26 46.69
CA GLN A 121 -0.41 -16.40 47.59
C GLN A 121 0.66 -16.09 48.64
N PHE A 122 1.74 -15.42 48.24
CA PHE A 122 2.78 -14.97 49.15
C PHE A 122 2.23 -13.99 50.19
N ALA A 123 1.51 -12.95 49.76
CA ALA A 123 0.89 -12.00 50.67
C ALA A 123 -0.09 -12.69 51.65
N ALA A 124 -0.89 -13.63 51.16
CA ALA A 124 -1.80 -14.41 52.01
C ALA A 124 -1.03 -15.27 53.04
N ALA A 125 0.05 -15.94 52.63
CA ALA A 125 0.89 -16.75 53.52
C ALA A 125 1.59 -15.89 54.59
N VAL A 126 2.08 -14.70 54.22
CA VAL A 126 2.69 -13.75 55.15
C VAL A 126 1.66 -13.24 56.16
N LEU A 127 0.44 -12.93 55.73
CA LEU A 127 -0.63 -12.49 56.63
C LEU A 127 -1.12 -13.59 57.57
N GLN A 128 -1.00 -14.88 57.17
CA GLN A 128 -1.33 -16.01 58.05
C GLN A 128 -0.38 -16.17 59.24
N ILE A 129 0.83 -15.58 59.20
CA ILE A 129 1.78 -15.58 60.32
C ILE A 129 1.24 -14.76 61.52
N GLY A 130 0.28 -13.85 61.27
CA GLY A 130 -0.48 -13.17 62.32
C GLY A 130 0.35 -12.23 63.19
N ASP A 131 0.34 -12.47 64.51
CA ASP A 131 0.90 -11.58 65.53
C ASP A 131 2.42 -11.59 65.64
N LEU A 132 3.08 -12.56 64.99
CA LEU A 132 4.55 -12.62 64.91
C LEU A 132 5.13 -11.69 63.83
N LEU A 133 4.26 -11.06 63.02
CA LEU A 133 4.67 -10.19 61.92
C LEU A 133 4.82 -8.73 62.39
N PRO A 134 6.00 -8.10 62.18
CA PRO A 134 6.21 -6.68 62.42
C PRO A 134 5.16 -5.81 61.70
N ALA A 135 4.69 -4.74 62.35
CA ALA A 135 3.60 -3.89 61.85
C ALA A 135 3.85 -3.31 60.46
N ASN A 136 5.09 -2.91 60.16
CA ASN A 136 5.51 -2.44 58.84
C ASN A 136 5.40 -3.51 57.75
N LEU A 137 5.72 -4.77 58.06
CA LEU A 137 5.59 -5.88 57.12
C LEU A 137 4.13 -6.30 56.94
N ARG A 138 3.31 -6.15 57.98
CA ARG A 138 1.86 -6.38 57.92
C ARG A 138 1.20 -5.39 56.97
N GLU A 139 1.50 -4.09 57.10
CA GLU A 139 0.96 -3.03 56.24
C GLU A 139 1.35 -3.25 54.76
N ILE A 140 2.61 -3.62 54.50
CA ILE A 140 3.07 -3.96 53.14
C ILE A 140 2.32 -5.18 52.60
N ALA A 141 2.16 -6.24 53.40
CA ALA A 141 1.47 -7.45 52.98
C ALA A 141 -0.02 -7.22 52.70
N GLU A 142 -0.69 -6.37 53.49
CA GLU A 142 -2.07 -5.92 53.25
C GLU A 142 -2.18 -5.09 51.96
N GLY A 143 -1.25 -4.17 51.73
CA GLY A 143 -1.17 -3.38 50.51
C GLY A 143 -0.97 -4.25 49.27
N VAL A 144 -0.03 -5.18 49.31
CA VAL A 144 0.23 -6.15 48.22
C VAL A 144 -0.95 -7.10 48.01
N SER A 145 -1.62 -7.54 49.07
CA SER A 145 -2.84 -8.35 49.00
C SER A 145 -3.98 -7.59 48.31
N THR A 146 -4.11 -6.30 48.59
CA THR A 146 -5.15 -5.44 48.00
C THR A 146 -4.86 -5.18 46.52
N LEU A 147 -3.62 -4.82 46.20
CA LEU A 147 -3.17 -4.58 44.82
C LEU A 147 -3.32 -5.84 43.96
N SER A 148 -2.87 -7.00 44.47
CA SER A 148 -2.97 -8.27 43.74
C SER A 148 -4.41 -8.74 43.54
N LYS A 149 -5.33 -8.43 44.46
CA LYS A 149 -6.77 -8.66 44.25
C LYS A 149 -7.35 -7.76 43.15
N ALA A 150 -7.02 -6.47 43.16
CA ALA A 150 -7.49 -5.53 42.14
C ALA A 150 -6.98 -5.89 40.74
N GLU A 151 -5.70 -6.25 40.64
CA GLU A 151 -5.10 -6.75 39.40
C GLU A 151 -5.77 -8.05 38.93
N PHE A 152 -6.05 -8.98 39.84
CA PHE A 152 -6.75 -10.22 39.51
C PHE A 152 -8.16 -9.97 38.95
N GLU A 153 -8.96 -9.09 39.57
CA GLU A 153 -10.29 -8.75 39.06
C GLU A 153 -10.22 -8.07 37.69
N THR A 154 -9.23 -7.21 37.49
CA THR A 154 -8.99 -6.54 36.20
C THR A 154 -8.61 -7.55 35.11
N LEU A 155 -7.72 -8.50 35.42
CA LEU A 155 -7.34 -9.60 34.52
C LEU A 155 -8.53 -10.49 34.17
N LYS A 156 -9.36 -10.81 35.16
CA LYS A 156 -10.58 -11.59 34.97
C LYS A 156 -11.57 -10.88 34.05
N ALA A 157 -11.83 -9.59 34.27
CA ALA A 157 -12.70 -8.80 33.41
C ALA A 157 -12.19 -8.72 31.97
N ARG A 158 -10.87 -8.57 31.77
CA ARG A 158 -10.25 -8.61 30.43
C ARG A 158 -10.42 -9.96 29.75
N HIS A 159 -10.29 -11.05 30.49
CA HIS A 159 -10.50 -12.39 29.95
C HIS A 159 -11.96 -12.62 29.54
N GLU A 160 -12.92 -12.19 30.36
CA GLU A 160 -14.35 -12.26 30.05
C GLU A 160 -14.71 -11.43 28.81
N ASP A 161 -14.17 -10.22 28.67
CA ASP A 161 -14.36 -9.38 27.47
C ASP A 161 -13.72 -10.00 26.21
N ALA A 162 -12.52 -10.59 26.33
CA ALA A 162 -11.88 -11.29 25.22
C ALA A 162 -12.71 -12.50 24.76
N MET A 163 -13.23 -13.30 25.70
CA MET A 163 -14.12 -14.43 25.41
C MET A 163 -15.43 -13.97 24.77
N PHE A 164 -16.01 -12.86 25.24
CA PHE A 164 -17.21 -12.26 24.65
C PHE A 164 -16.97 -11.82 23.21
N LYS A 165 -15.87 -11.10 22.93
CA LYS A 165 -15.48 -10.69 21.58
C LYS A 165 -15.26 -11.88 20.64
N LYS A 166 -14.59 -12.93 21.12
CA LYS A 166 -14.41 -14.18 20.35
C LYS A 166 -15.77 -14.80 20.00
N SER A 167 -16.69 -14.84 20.96
CA SER A 167 -18.05 -15.35 20.71
C SER A 167 -18.83 -14.53 19.68
N LEU A 168 -18.63 -13.21 19.63
CA LEU A 168 -19.25 -12.34 18.62
C LEU A 168 -18.69 -12.61 17.22
N VAL A 169 -17.38 -12.79 17.11
CA VAL A 169 -16.74 -13.13 15.82
C VAL A 169 -17.20 -14.51 15.34
N GLU A 170 -17.28 -15.51 16.21
CA GLU A 170 -17.80 -16.83 15.85
C GLU A 170 -19.27 -16.79 15.43
N LYS A 171 -20.10 -16.00 16.11
CA LYS A 171 -21.50 -15.77 15.71
C LYS A 171 -21.59 -15.11 14.35
N ALA A 172 -20.84 -14.03 14.12
CA ALA A 172 -20.79 -13.36 12.82
C ALA A 172 -20.35 -14.32 11.70
N ARG A 173 -19.32 -15.13 11.96
CA ARG A 173 -18.86 -16.16 11.02
C ARG A 173 -19.95 -17.19 10.70
N ARG A 174 -20.68 -17.67 11.71
CA ARG A 174 -21.82 -18.59 11.51
C ARG A 174 -22.93 -17.94 10.69
N THR A 175 -23.32 -16.71 11.03
CA THR A 175 -24.33 -15.97 10.28
C THR A 175 -23.90 -15.74 8.83
N SER A 176 -22.63 -15.43 8.56
CA SER A 176 -22.12 -15.33 7.19
C SER A 176 -22.13 -16.67 6.46
N GLN A 177 -21.86 -17.79 7.13
CA GLN A 177 -21.98 -19.12 6.54
C GLN A 177 -23.44 -19.45 6.22
N GLU A 178 -24.37 -19.19 7.15
CA GLU A 178 -25.81 -19.40 6.96
C GLU A 178 -26.38 -18.53 5.82
N ILE A 179 -25.93 -17.29 5.67
CA ILE A 179 -26.30 -16.42 4.54
C ILE A 179 -25.78 -17.01 3.22
N ALA A 180 -24.52 -17.44 3.19
CA ALA A 180 -23.93 -18.02 1.98
C ALA A 180 -24.62 -19.33 1.56
N GLU A 181 -25.01 -20.17 2.51
CA GLU A 181 -25.75 -21.41 2.26
C GLU A 181 -27.18 -21.11 1.75
N ASN A 182 -27.88 -20.12 2.31
CA ASN A 182 -29.21 -19.73 1.83
C ASN A 182 -29.17 -19.07 0.44
N GLU A 183 -28.15 -18.27 0.11
CA GLU A 183 -27.97 -17.68 -1.23
C GLU A 183 -27.64 -18.73 -2.29
N SER A 184 -26.96 -19.82 -1.94
CA SER A 184 -26.73 -20.93 -2.87
C SER A 184 -27.99 -21.77 -3.12
N ASP A 185 -28.84 -21.95 -2.11
CA ASP A 185 -30.09 -22.72 -2.23
C ASP A 185 -31.15 -21.95 -3.06
N GLU A 186 -31.23 -20.62 -2.96
CA GLU A 186 -32.13 -19.79 -3.79
C GLU A 186 -31.71 -19.69 -5.28
N ALA A 187 -30.46 -20.04 -5.61
CA ALA A 187 -29.96 -20.03 -6.98
C ALA A 187 -30.17 -21.35 -7.74
N GLU A 188 -30.57 -22.43 -7.05
CA GLU A 188 -30.83 -23.76 -7.62
C GLU A 188 -32.34 -24.08 -7.83
N GLU A 189 -33.26 -23.17 -7.46
CA GLU A 189 -34.69 -23.20 -7.82
C GLU A 189 -35.03 -22.38 -9.09
#